data_AF-A0A916VLR3-F1
#
_entry.id   AF-A0A916VLR3-F1
#
_cell.length_a   1.000
_cell.length_b   1.000
_cell.length_c   1.000
_cell.angle_alpha   90.00
_cell.angle_beta   90.00
_cell.angle_gamma   90.00
#
_symmetry.space_group_name_H-M   'P 1'
#
loop_
_entity.id
_entity.type
_entity.pdbx_description
1 polymer ?
#
loop_
_entity_poly.entity_id
_entity_poly.type
_entity_poly.pdbx_seq_one_letter_code
_entity_poly.pdbx_strand_id
1 'polypeptide(L)'
;MGCAGWWWNYALNLCNETYQQTGKGLSQVALNQVLPKLKKSEETAWLKECYSQVLQSTTLNLTKAFKNFFEKRANYPRFNSYHSRQSAQYPQNCKVVDNGVKIPQVGVIKASIHRLFDGQLKTFKNLELRI
;
A
#
# COMPACT_ATOMS: atom_id res chain seq x y z
N MET A 1 -4.98 -2.85 12.11
CA MET A 1 -3.94 -2.55 11.09
C MET A 1 -4.10 -3.53 9.95
N GLY A 2 -4.31 -3.03 8.72
CA GLY A 2 -4.46 -3.88 7.54
C GLY A 2 -3.13 -4.26 6.89
N CYS A 3 -3.19 -5.05 5.81
CA CYS A 3 -2.02 -5.52 5.08
C CYS A 3 -1.10 -4.40 4.57
N ALA A 4 -1.68 -3.31 4.08
CA ALA A 4 -0.95 -2.12 3.65
C ALA A 4 -0.20 -1.45 4.81
N GLY A 5 -0.85 -1.31 5.97
CA GLY A 5 -0.26 -0.71 7.16
C GLY A 5 0.86 -1.56 7.75
N TRP A 6 0.66 -2.88 7.79
CA TRP A 6 1.69 -3.83 8.23
C TRP A 6 2.91 -3.80 7.30
N TRP A 7 2.68 -3.87 5.98
CA TRP A 7 3.78 -3.83 5.00
C TRP A 7 4.54 -2.51 5.02
N TRP A 8 3.85 -1.39 5.23
CA TRP A 8 4.49 -0.08 5.43
C TRP A 8 5.47 -0.11 6.61
N ASN A 9 5.04 -0.61 7.76
CA ASN A 9 5.88 -0.69 8.95
C ASN A 9 7.06 -1.63 8.75
N TYR A 10 6.82 -2.82 8.20
CA TYR A 10 7.87 -3.79 7.91
C TYR A 10 8.92 -3.21 6.95
N ALA A 11 8.49 -2.63 5.83
CA ALA A 11 9.38 -2.08 4.82
C ALA A 11 10.15 -0.85 5.34
N LEU A 12 9.53 0.00 6.15
CA LEU A 12 10.18 1.13 6.81
C LEU A 12 11.28 0.64 7.76
N ASN A 13 11.00 -0.37 8.59
CA ASN A 13 11.99 -0.96 9.48
C ASN A 13 13.18 -1.54 8.69
N LEU A 14 12.90 -2.31 7.65
CA LEU A 14 13.93 -2.90 6.79
C LEU A 14 14.81 -1.83 6.13
N CYS A 15 14.21 -0.71 5.68
CA CYS A 15 14.97 0.43 5.16
C CYS A 15 15.87 1.05 6.23
N ASN A 16 15.35 1.25 7.45
CA ASN A 16 16.12 1.82 8.57
C ASN A 16 17.32 0.93 8.91
N GLU A 17 17.12 -0.37 9.08
CA GLU A 17 18.18 -1.34 9.39
C GLU A 17 19.23 -1.39 8.28
N THR A 18 18.80 -1.48 7.02
CA THR A 18 19.72 -1.50 5.87
C THR A 18 20.55 -0.21 5.81
N TYR A 19 19.92 0.95 6.06
CA TYR A 19 20.61 2.23 6.06
C TYR A 19 21.61 2.34 7.22
N GLN A 20 21.27 1.86 8.42
CA GLN A 20 22.19 1.82 9.55
C GLN A 20 23.43 0.96 9.26
N GLN A 21 23.26 -0.16 8.56
CA GLN A 21 24.35 -1.09 8.25
C GLN A 21 25.21 -0.64 7.06
N THR A 22 24.60 -0.02 6.04
CA THR A 22 25.26 0.20 4.73
C THR A 22 25.37 1.67 4.32
N GLY A 23 24.68 2.57 5.02
CA GLY A 23 24.49 3.96 4.61
C GLY A 23 23.63 4.15 3.36
N LYS A 24 22.99 3.08 2.85
CA LYS A 24 22.20 3.10 1.61
C LYS A 24 20.75 2.68 1.85
N GLY A 25 19.83 3.38 1.19
CA GLY A 25 18.41 3.03 1.20
C GLY A 25 18.07 1.92 0.21
N LEU A 26 16.94 1.26 0.43
CA LEU A 26 16.42 0.25 -0.50
C LEU A 26 15.59 0.89 -1.61
N SER A 27 15.74 0.37 -2.84
CA SER A 27 14.91 0.77 -3.97
C SER A 27 13.51 0.15 -3.90
N GLN A 28 12.56 0.73 -4.65
CA GLN A 28 11.22 0.16 -4.80
C GLN A 28 11.27 -1.29 -5.30
N VAL A 29 12.16 -1.58 -6.25
CA VAL A 29 12.34 -2.92 -6.82
C VAL A 29 12.84 -3.88 -5.76
N ALA A 30 13.86 -3.49 -4.99
CA ALA A 30 14.41 -4.32 -3.92
C ALA A 30 13.35 -4.66 -2.86
N LEU A 31 12.57 -3.68 -2.41
CA LEU A 31 11.47 -3.91 -1.47
C LEU A 31 10.39 -4.84 -2.05
N ASN A 32 10.01 -4.66 -3.31
CA ASN A 32 9.03 -5.54 -3.96
C ASN A 32 9.54 -6.98 -4.13
N GLN A 33 10.85 -7.20 -4.25
CA GLN A 33 11.45 -8.54 -4.29
C GLN A 33 11.46 -9.26 -2.94
N VAL A 34 11.26 -8.54 -1.83
CA VAL A 34 11.09 -9.13 -0.49
C VAL A 34 9.71 -9.78 -0.33
N LEU A 35 8.68 -9.22 -0.95
CA LEU A 35 7.29 -9.69 -0.81
C LEU A 35 7.11 -11.19 -1.16
N PRO A 36 7.66 -11.74 -2.26
CA PRO A 36 7.56 -13.17 -2.54
C PRO A 36 8.19 -14.06 -1.46
N LYS A 37 9.25 -13.60 -0.80
CA LYS A 37 9.90 -14.36 0.29
C LYS A 37 9.01 -14.38 1.53
N LEU A 38 8.46 -13.22 1.92
CA LEU A 38 7.52 -13.14 3.03
C LEU A 38 6.28 -13.98 2.78
N LYS A 39 5.70 -13.92 1.58
CA LYS A 39 4.56 -14.75 1.23
C LYS A 39 4.85 -16.26 1.34
N LYS A 40 6.10 -16.71 1.33
CA LYS A 40 6.46 -18.13 1.50
C LYS A 40 6.76 -18.51 2.96
N SER A 41 7.09 -17.55 3.81
CA SER A 41 7.32 -17.78 5.24
C SER A 41 6.01 -18.08 5.96
N GLU A 42 6.03 -19.00 6.92
CA GLU A 42 4.85 -19.41 7.68
C GLU A 42 4.23 -18.25 8.46
N GLU A 43 5.06 -17.44 9.13
CA GLU A 43 4.63 -16.30 9.95
C GLU A 43 3.92 -15.20 9.14
N THR A 44 4.23 -15.10 7.85
CA THR A 44 3.71 -14.06 6.96
C THR A 44 2.96 -14.62 5.75
N ALA A 45 2.54 -15.89 5.82
CA ALA A 45 1.81 -16.57 4.75
C ALA A 45 0.46 -15.89 4.42
N TRP A 46 -0.17 -15.25 5.40
CA TRP A 46 -1.40 -14.47 5.24
C TRP A 46 -1.26 -13.32 4.24
N LEU A 47 -0.04 -12.86 3.91
CA LEU A 47 0.20 -11.90 2.84
C LEU A 47 -0.20 -12.42 1.44
N LYS A 48 -0.38 -13.75 1.27
CA LYS A 48 -0.93 -14.33 0.05
C LYS A 48 -2.38 -13.90 -0.20
N GLU A 49 -3.15 -13.70 0.86
CA GLU A 49 -4.54 -13.27 0.79
C GLU A 49 -4.66 -11.78 0.44
N CYS A 50 -3.57 -11.03 0.56
CA CYS A 50 -3.54 -9.60 0.29
C CYS A 50 -3.32 -9.31 -1.20
N TYR A 51 -4.02 -8.30 -1.73
CA TYR A 51 -3.94 -7.95 -3.13
C TYR A 51 -2.53 -7.43 -3.42
N SER A 52 -1.80 -8.10 -4.31
CA SER A 52 -0.38 -7.82 -4.57
C SER A 52 -0.13 -6.36 -4.97
N GLN A 53 -1.07 -5.78 -5.71
CA GLN A 53 -1.01 -4.38 -6.14
C GLN A 53 -1.15 -3.38 -5.00
N VAL A 54 -1.89 -3.72 -3.93
CA VAL A 54 -1.96 -2.88 -2.72
C VAL A 54 -0.58 -2.84 -2.06
N LEU A 55 0.07 -4.00 -1.88
CA LEU A 55 1.40 -4.07 -1.27
C LEU A 55 2.44 -3.32 -2.11
N GLN A 56 2.42 -3.49 -3.44
CA GLN A 56 3.32 -2.77 -4.34
C GLN A 56 3.05 -1.26 -4.36
N SER A 57 1.79 -0.84 -4.25
CA SER A 57 1.43 0.57 -4.14
C SER A 57 1.90 1.17 -2.81
N THR A 58 1.85 0.41 -1.71
CA THR A 58 2.44 0.82 -0.43
C THR A 58 3.95 1.02 -0.55
N THR A 59 4.68 0.13 -1.23
CA THR A 59 6.12 0.32 -1.52
C THR A 59 6.38 1.61 -2.30
N LEU A 60 5.56 1.90 -3.31
CA LEU A 60 5.65 3.14 -4.08
C LEU A 60 5.42 4.38 -3.20
N ASN A 61 4.47 4.31 -2.28
CA ASN A 61 4.17 5.41 -1.36
C ASN A 61 5.33 5.63 -0.38
N LEU A 62 5.94 4.57 0.15
CA LEU A 62 7.08 4.67 1.06
C LEU A 62 8.30 5.28 0.36
N THR A 63 8.63 4.81 -0.84
CA THR A 63 9.76 5.36 -1.61
C THR A 63 9.54 6.82 -2.01
N LYS A 64 8.30 7.22 -2.33
CA LYS A 64 7.93 8.64 -2.52
C LYS A 64 8.08 9.45 -1.24
N ALA A 65 7.71 8.89 -0.08
CA ALA A 65 7.87 9.58 1.20
C ALA A 65 9.35 9.84 1.51
N PHE A 66 10.22 8.85 1.28
CA PHE A 66 11.67 9.06 1.37
C PHE A 66 12.19 10.10 0.39
N LYS A 67 11.77 10.04 -0.89
CA LYS A 67 12.15 11.06 -1.88
C LYS A 67 11.76 12.47 -1.42
N ASN A 68 10.52 12.65 -0.96
CA ASN A 68 10.06 13.94 -0.46
C ASN A 68 10.83 14.40 0.79
N PHE A 69 11.22 13.48 1.67
CA PHE A 69 12.06 13.78 2.83
C PHE A 69 13.44 14.30 2.40
N PHE A 70 14.12 13.60 1.50
CA PHE A 70 15.45 14.03 0.99
C PHE A 70 15.38 15.34 0.21
N GLU A 71 14.28 15.59 -0.50
CA GLU A 71 13.99 16.86 -1.18
C GLU A 71 13.52 17.97 -0.23
N LYS A 72 13.49 17.72 1.10
CA LYS A 72 13.03 18.66 2.15
C LYS A 72 11.59 19.17 1.96
N ARG A 73 10.74 18.38 1.31
CA ARG A 73 9.31 18.67 1.08
C ARG A 73 8.38 18.00 2.10
N ALA A 74 8.90 17.05 2.88
CA ALA A 74 8.16 16.33 3.91
C ALA A 74 9.08 15.90 5.06
N ASN A 75 8.47 15.55 6.19
CA ASN A 75 9.18 14.93 7.31
C ASN A 75 9.53 13.47 7.02
N TYR A 76 10.41 12.90 7.84
CA TYR A 76 10.78 11.49 7.77
C TYR A 76 9.54 10.58 7.86
N PRO A 77 9.45 9.49 7.07
CA PRO A 77 8.35 8.53 7.17
C PRO A 77 8.22 7.96 8.58
N ARG A 78 7.00 7.91 9.12
CA ARG A 78 6.72 7.38 10.45
C ARG A 78 6.05 6.01 10.37
N PHE A 79 6.19 5.21 11.42
CA PHE A 79 5.42 3.99 11.59
C PHE A 79 3.93 4.31 11.72
N ASN A 80 3.10 3.48 11.07
CA ASN A 80 1.66 3.52 11.21
C ASN A 80 1.23 2.92 12.54
N SER A 81 0.30 3.59 13.21
CA SER A 81 -0.38 3.07 14.38
C SER A 81 -1.52 2.13 13.96
N TYR A 82 -1.86 1.20 14.84
CA TYR A 82 -3.04 0.34 14.65
C TYR A 82 -4.34 1.15 14.63
N HIS A 83 -4.39 2.23 15.42
CA HIS A 83 -5.58 3.07 15.63
C HIS A 83 -5.69 4.24 14.65
N SER A 84 -4.70 4.46 13.79
CA SER A 84 -4.77 5.53 12.80
C SER A 84 -5.73 5.15 11.67
N ARG A 85 -6.25 6.17 10.97
CA ARG A 85 -7.05 5.99 9.75
C ARG A 85 -6.33 5.08 8.76
N GLN A 86 -6.91 3.91 8.49
CA GLN A 86 -6.36 2.94 7.56
C GLN A 86 -6.85 3.26 6.14
N SER A 87 -5.93 3.27 5.18
CA SER A 87 -6.25 3.45 3.78
C SER A 87 -5.38 2.54 2.91
N ALA A 88 -5.91 2.14 1.77
CA ALA A 88 -5.21 1.35 0.77
C ALA A 88 -5.50 1.90 -0.63
N GLN A 89 -4.54 1.70 -1.54
CA GLN A 89 -4.65 2.12 -2.94
C GLN A 89 -4.75 0.89 -3.84
N TYR A 90 -5.76 0.88 -4.69
CA TYR A 90 -6.03 -0.18 -5.65
C TYR A 90 -5.80 0.37 -7.06
N PRO A 91 -4.59 0.19 -7.63
CA PRO A 91 -4.24 0.81 -8.90
C PRO A 91 -4.90 0.13 -10.10
N GLN A 92 -5.40 -1.09 -10.00
CA GLN A 92 -6.02 -1.78 -11.13
C GLN A 92 -7.08 -2.78 -10.69
N ASN A 93 -7.85 -3.28 -11.66
CA ASN A 93 -8.93 -4.26 -11.50
C ASN A 93 -10.10 -3.79 -10.62
N CYS A 94 -10.23 -2.48 -10.39
CA CYS A 94 -11.44 -1.88 -9.83
C CYS A 94 -12.45 -1.60 -10.95
N LYS A 95 -13.72 -1.94 -10.73
CA LYS A 95 -14.81 -1.64 -11.67
C LYS A 95 -15.90 -0.84 -10.96
N VAL A 96 -16.42 0.19 -11.62
CA VAL A 96 -17.66 0.84 -11.18
C VAL A 96 -18.82 -0.10 -11.47
N VAL A 97 -19.73 -0.22 -10.53
CA VAL A 97 -21.03 -0.86 -10.68
C VAL A 97 -22.10 0.13 -10.21
N ASP A 98 -23.36 -0.05 -10.61
CA ASP A 98 -24.44 0.94 -10.46
C ASP A 98 -24.57 1.57 -9.05
N ASN A 99 -24.19 0.83 -8.00
CA ASN A 99 -24.29 1.29 -6.61
C ASN A 99 -22.97 1.21 -5.83
N GLY A 100 -21.82 1.19 -6.52
CA GLY A 100 -20.52 1.12 -5.84
C GLY A 100 -19.31 0.81 -6.71
N VAL A 101 -18.24 0.34 -6.06
CA VAL A 101 -17.00 -0.07 -6.72
C VAL A 101 -16.71 -1.52 -6.35
N LYS A 102 -16.55 -2.37 -7.37
CA LYS A 102 -16.03 -3.73 -7.22
C LYS A 102 -14.52 -3.67 -7.09
N ILE A 103 -14.00 -4.20 -5.99
CA ILE A 103 -12.59 -4.22 -5.65
C ILE A 103 -12.12 -5.68 -5.57
N PRO A 104 -10.92 -6.00 -6.11
CA PRO A 104 -10.34 -7.33 -5.97
C PRO A 104 -10.28 -7.76 -4.50
N GLN A 105 -10.65 -9.01 -4.22
CA GLN A 105 -10.67 -9.65 -2.90
C GLN A 105 -11.64 -9.08 -1.84
N VAL A 106 -12.09 -7.83 -1.99
CA VAL A 106 -13.05 -7.22 -1.04
C VAL A 106 -14.50 -7.33 -1.53
N GLY A 107 -14.73 -7.39 -2.84
CA GLY A 107 -16.08 -7.44 -3.42
C GLY A 107 -16.62 -6.05 -3.75
N VAL A 108 -17.94 -5.89 -3.76
CA VAL A 108 -18.59 -4.61 -4.10
C VAL A 108 -18.77 -3.77 -2.85
N ILE A 109 -18.20 -2.57 -2.87
CA ILE A 109 -18.32 -1.60 -1.78
C ILE A 109 -19.19 -0.45 -2.26
N LYS A 110 -20.20 -0.10 -1.47
CA LYS A 110 -21.04 1.07 -1.76
C LYS A 110 -20.18 2.33 -1.77
N ALA A 111 -20.25 3.09 -2.85
CA ALA A 111 -19.50 4.31 -3.03
C ALA A 111 -20.43 5.37 -3.63
N SER A 112 -20.45 6.56 -3.02
CA SER A 112 -21.13 7.73 -3.60
C SER A 112 -20.24 8.31 -4.70
N ILE A 113 -20.48 7.90 -5.95
CA ILE A 113 -19.71 8.36 -7.10
C ILE A 113 -20.41 9.61 -7.66
N HIS A 114 -19.94 10.78 -7.26
CA HIS A 114 -20.55 12.07 -7.65
C HIS A 114 -20.34 12.46 -9.12
N ARG A 115 -19.48 11.75 -9.86
CA ARG A 115 -19.24 11.99 -11.29
C ARG A 115 -19.20 10.67 -12.04
N LEU A 116 -20.15 10.46 -12.94
CA LEU A 116 -20.05 9.42 -13.97
C LEU A 116 -18.90 9.82 -14.89
N PHE A 117 -17.87 8.99 -14.97
CA PHE A 117 -16.74 9.19 -15.87
C PHE A 117 -16.89 8.26 -17.06
N ASP A 118 -16.86 8.83 -18.25
CA ASP A 118 -16.74 8.06 -19.50
C ASP A 118 -15.26 7.69 -19.69
N GLY A 119 -14.86 6.52 -19.17
CA GLY A 119 -13.49 6.03 -19.28
C GLY A 119 -13.14 4.89 -18.33
N GLN A 120 -12.01 4.22 -18.60
CA GLN A 120 -11.50 3.17 -17.71
C GLN A 120 -10.89 3.75 -16.43
N LEU A 121 -11.28 3.19 -15.27
CA LEU A 121 -10.69 3.52 -13.98
C LEU A 121 -9.19 3.18 -13.96
N LYS A 122 -8.34 4.21 -13.82
CA LYS A 122 -6.88 4.04 -13.75
C LYS A 122 -6.33 3.76 -12.36
N THR A 123 -6.94 4.25 -11.28
CA THR A 123 -6.51 3.99 -9.90
C THR A 123 -7.61 4.43 -8.94
N PHE A 124 -8.01 3.58 -8.01
CA PHE A 124 -8.87 3.95 -6.89
C PHE A 124 -8.02 4.23 -5.63
N LYS A 125 -8.21 5.40 -5.01
CA LYS A 125 -7.48 5.87 -3.82
C LYS A 125 -8.45 6.19 -2.68
N ASN A 126 -7.94 6.23 -1.44
CA ASN A 126 -8.68 6.64 -0.24
C ASN A 126 -9.94 5.80 0.04
N LEU A 127 -9.87 4.49 -0.20
CA LEU A 127 -10.91 3.60 0.26
C LEU A 127 -10.81 3.47 1.79
N GLU A 128 -11.77 4.06 2.49
CA GLU A 128 -11.97 3.84 3.92
C GLU A 128 -12.78 2.56 4.11
N LEU A 129 -12.14 1.52 4.60
CA LEU A 129 -12.86 0.37 5.13
C LEU A 129 -13.18 0.70 6.59
N ARG A 130 -14.41 1.19 6.83
CA ARG A 130 -14.99 1.12 8.17
C ARG A 130 -15.32 -0.35 8.40
N ILE A 131 -14.47 -1.03 9.17
CA ILE A 131 -14.78 -2.35 9.74
C ILE A 131 -15.53 -2.09 11.04
#